data_AF-A0A2M7P0C4-F1
#
_entry.id   AF-A0A2M7P0C4-F1
#
_cell.length_a   1.000
_cell.length_b   1.000
_cell.length_c   1.000
_cell.angle_alpha   90.00
_cell.angle_beta   90.00
_cell.angle_gamma   90.00
#
_symmetry.space_group_name_H-M   'P 1'
#
loop_
_entity.id
_entity.type
_entity.pdbx_description
1 polymer ?
#
loop_
_entity_poly.entity_id
_entity_poly.type
_entity_poly.pdbx_seq_one_letter_code
_entity_poly.pdbx_strand_id
1 'polypeptide(L)'
;MTFNILETLKESPTMAVMLFCSLLVITFALERWWFYLRIGLNSNKFMKAIEDYLRRGKMEDALTFCEKKKRSPIAAIIHTGLENKESVSHINLYISS
;
A
#
# COMPACT_ATOMS: atom_id res chain seq x y z
N MET A 1 34.24 -36.20 -18.16
CA MET A 1 33.12 -36.54 -17.27
C MET A 1 31.97 -35.62 -17.64
N THR A 2 31.08 -36.08 -18.52
CA THR A 2 29.94 -35.29 -19.02
C THR A 2 28.86 -35.30 -17.96
N PHE A 3 28.61 -34.15 -17.33
CA PHE A 3 27.57 -34.02 -16.30
C PHE A 3 26.19 -34.13 -16.95
N ASN A 4 25.58 -35.33 -16.91
CA ASN A 4 24.18 -35.55 -17.27
C ASN A 4 23.29 -35.13 -16.09
N ILE A 5 23.19 -33.82 -15.85
CA ILE A 5 22.42 -33.24 -14.73
C ILE A 5 20.94 -33.67 -14.80
N LEU A 6 20.44 -33.94 -16.00
CA LEU A 6 19.05 -34.31 -16.27
C LEU A 6 18.69 -35.75 -15.84
N GLU A 7 19.65 -36.68 -15.87
CA GLU A 7 19.42 -38.05 -15.33
C GLU A 7 19.36 -37.99 -13.81
N THR A 8 20.38 -37.43 -13.16
CA THR A 8 20.49 -37.36 -11.68
C THR A 8 19.31 -36.64 -11.01
N LEU A 9 18.69 -35.66 -11.68
CA LEU A 9 17.50 -34.95 -11.19
C LEU A 9 16.22 -35.79 -11.21
N LYS A 10 16.14 -36.79 -12.09
CA LYS A 10 14.95 -37.65 -12.24
C LYS A 10 14.98 -38.85 -11.28
N GLU A 11 16.17 -39.26 -10.82
CA GLU A 11 16.37 -40.35 -9.86
C GLU A 11 15.88 -40.00 -8.44
N SER A 12 15.91 -38.72 -8.07
CA SER A 12 15.68 -38.25 -6.70
C SER A 12 14.61 -37.15 -6.63
N PRO A 13 13.33 -37.48 -6.42
CA PRO A 13 12.23 -36.50 -6.39
C PRO A 13 12.40 -35.43 -5.29
N THR A 14 13.15 -35.74 -4.23
CA THR A 14 13.46 -34.81 -3.13
C THR A 14 14.28 -33.60 -3.59
N MET A 15 15.21 -33.79 -4.54
CA MET A 15 16.04 -32.69 -5.06
C MET A 15 15.21 -31.69 -5.87
N ALA A 16 14.27 -32.21 -6.68
CA ALA A 16 13.34 -31.37 -7.43
C ALA A 16 12.44 -30.54 -6.50
N VAL A 17 11.93 -31.13 -5.40
CA VAL A 17 11.13 -30.42 -4.40
C VAL A 17 11.93 -29.33 -3.70
N MET A 18 13.19 -29.58 -3.32
CA MET A 18 14.03 -28.55 -2.70
C MET A 18 14.32 -27.38 -3.65
N LEU A 19 14.62 -27.66 -4.92
CA LEU A 19 14.84 -26.62 -5.93
C LEU A 19 13.59 -25.77 -6.14
N PHE A 20 12.43 -26.41 -6.28
CA PHE A 20 11.16 -25.70 -6.42
C PHE A 20 10.83 -24.85 -5.19
N CYS A 21 11.03 -25.40 -3.99
CA CYS A 21 10.78 -24.69 -2.75
C CYS A 21 11.68 -23.45 -2.62
N SER A 22 12.96 -23.55 -2.99
CA SER A 22 13.89 -22.42 -3.00
C SER A 22 13.43 -21.30 -3.93
N LEU A 23 13.02 -21.66 -5.15
CA LEU A 23 12.50 -20.69 -6.13
C LEU A 23 11.21 -20.03 -5.61
N LEU A 24 10.29 -20.79 -5.02
CA LEU A 24 9.07 -20.24 -4.44
C LEU A 24 9.36 -19.22 -3.34
N VAL A 25 10.28 -19.54 -2.42
CA VAL A 25 10.66 -18.63 -1.34
C VAL A 25 11.25 -17.35 -1.90
N ILE A 26 12.12 -17.43 -2.91
CA ILE A 26 12.74 -16.27 -3.54
C ILE A 26 11.68 -15.41 -4.24
N THR A 27 10.78 -15.99 -5.03
CA THR A 27 9.69 -15.27 -5.69
C THR A 27 8.80 -14.56 -4.68
N PHE A 28 8.40 -15.26 -3.62
CA PHE A 28 7.55 -14.67 -2.58
C PHE A 28 8.28 -13.56 -1.80
N ALA A 29 9.56 -13.76 -1.50
CA ALA A 29 10.39 -12.75 -0.85
C ALA A 29 10.53 -11.49 -1.72
N LEU A 30 10.75 -11.64 -3.03
CA LEU A 30 10.81 -10.53 -3.97
C LEU A 30 9.47 -9.79 -4.07
N GLU A 31 8.35 -10.51 -4.17
CA GLU A 31 7.02 -9.90 -4.23
C GLU A 31 6.72 -9.09 -2.95
N ARG A 32 7.02 -9.68 -1.79
CA ARG A 32 6.87 -9.03 -0.48
C ARG A 32 7.77 -7.80 -0.35
N TRP A 33 9.02 -7.90 -0.80
CA TRP A 33 9.99 -6.79 -0.78
C TRP A 33 9.55 -5.64 -1.69
N TRP A 34 9.11 -5.96 -2.91
CA TRP A 34 8.63 -4.96 -3.87
C TRP A 34 7.35 -4.29 -3.38
N PHE A 35 6.43 -5.06 -2.79
CA PHE A 35 5.22 -4.53 -2.17
C PHE A 35 5.55 -3.55 -1.04
N TYR A 36 6.49 -3.91 -0.16
CA TYR A 36 6.93 -3.05 0.93
C TYR A 36 7.54 -1.73 0.42
N LEU A 37 8.42 -1.79 -0.59
CA LEU A 37 8.98 -0.59 -1.22
C LEU A 37 7.91 0.28 -1.91
N ARG A 38 6.94 -0.35 -2.58
CA ARG A 38 5.88 0.36 -3.31
C ARG A 38 4.90 1.08 -2.37
N ILE A 39 4.64 0.50 -1.19
CA ILE A 39 3.80 1.14 -0.16
C ILE A 39 4.50 2.38 0.43
N GLY A 40 5.81 2.32 0.68
CA GLY A 40 6.56 3.42 1.29
C GLY A 40 6.69 4.68 0.42
N LEU A 41 6.74 4.53 -0.91
CA LEU A 41 7.08 5.62 -1.83
C LEU A 41 5.97 6.65 -2.08
N ASN A 42 4.70 6.37 -1.76
CA ASN A 42 3.59 7.25 -2.10
C ASN A 42 2.93 7.96 -0.90
N SER A 43 3.16 7.50 0.32
CA SER A 43 2.56 8.10 1.52
C SER A 43 3.10 9.49 1.82
N ASN A 44 4.40 9.70 1.65
CA ASN A 44 5.05 10.96 2.02
C ASN A 44 4.65 12.12 1.06
N LYS A 45 4.64 11.85 -0.25
CA LYS A 45 4.17 12.83 -1.26
C LYS A 45 2.68 13.12 -1.12
N PHE A 46 1.88 12.10 -0.80
CA PHE A 46 0.45 12.26 -0.56
C PHE A 46 0.17 13.13 0.67
N MET A 47 0.88 12.86 1.77
CA MET A 47 0.75 13.64 3.01
C MET A 47 1.13 15.10 2.81
N LYS A 48 2.25 15.38 2.14
CA LYS A 48 2.65 16.76 1.81
C LYS A 48 1.62 17.50 0.96
N ALA A 49 1.04 16.84 -0.04
CA ALA A 49 0.01 17.45 -0.87
C ALA A 49 -1.24 17.81 -0.06
N ILE A 50 -1.71 16.88 0.79
CA ILE A 50 -2.87 17.11 1.67
C ILE A 50 -2.62 18.21 2.69
N GLU A 51 -1.43 18.26 3.31
CA GLU A 51 -1.09 19.30 4.26
C GLU A 51 -1.16 20.70 3.61
N ASP A 52 -0.69 20.82 2.36
CA ASP A 52 -0.75 22.08 1.61
C ASP A 52 -2.21 22.49 1.30
N TYR A 53 -3.08 21.55 0.92
CA TYR A 53 -4.51 21.82 0.72
C TYR A 53 -5.21 22.24 2.01
N LEU A 54 -4.91 21.58 3.14
CA LEU A 54 -5.44 21.92 4.45
C LEU A 54 -4.98 23.31 4.93
N ARG A 55 -3.70 23.64 4.76
CA ARG A 55 -3.14 24.96 5.12
C ARG A 55 -3.76 26.10 4.32
N ARG A 56 -4.13 25.85 3.05
CA ARG A 56 -4.80 26.83 2.19
C ARG A 56 -6.29 27.01 2.48
N GLY A 57 -6.85 26.27 3.44
CA GLY A 57 -8.27 26.35 3.81
C GLY A 57 -9.22 25.71 2.78
N LYS A 58 -8.69 24.94 1.82
CA LYS A 58 -9.46 24.33 0.73
C LYS A 58 -9.86 22.90 1.08
N MET A 59 -10.80 22.75 2.02
CA MET A 59 -11.24 21.42 2.51
C MET A 59 -11.91 20.58 1.41
N GLU A 60 -12.66 21.21 0.50
CA GLU A 60 -13.35 20.53 -0.62
C GLU A 60 -12.34 19.95 -1.64
N ASP A 61 -11.28 20.69 -1.95
CA ASP A 61 -10.19 20.21 -2.81
C ASP A 61 -9.42 19.06 -2.15
N ALA A 62 -9.22 19.12 -0.82
CA ALA A 62 -8.57 18.06 -0.05
C ALA A 62 -9.38 16.75 -0.05
N LEU A 63 -10.71 16.83 0.12
CA LEU A 63 -11.63 15.69 0.03
C LEU A 63 -11.57 15.06 -1.37
N THR A 64 -11.70 15.87 -2.41
CA THR A 64 -11.65 15.41 -3.81
C THR A 64 -10.29 14.77 -4.16
N PHE A 65 -9.19 15.31 -3.62
CA PHE A 65 -7.86 14.74 -3.79
C PHE A 65 -7.68 13.40 -3.07
N CYS A 66 -8.24 13.26 -1.86
CA CYS A 66 -8.29 11.98 -1.15
C CYS A 66 -9.13 10.97 -1.94
N GLU A 67 -10.25 11.40 -2.52
CA GLU A 67 -11.17 10.55 -3.26
C GLU A 67 -10.54 9.95 -4.52
N LYS A 68 -9.83 10.80 -5.30
CA LYS A 68 -9.09 10.37 -6.49
C LYS A 68 -7.94 9.40 -6.17
N LYS A 69 -7.48 9.34 -4.92
CA LYS A 69 -6.39 8.46 -4.45
C LYS A 69 -6.85 7.38 -3.47
N LYS A 70 -8.13 6.99 -3.49
CA LYS A 70 -8.76 5.93 -2.67
C LYS A 70 -8.02 4.58 -2.62
N ARG A 71 -7.10 4.28 -3.55
CA ARG A 71 -6.25 3.06 -3.49
C ARG A 71 -5.21 3.06 -2.37
N SER A 72 -4.93 4.20 -1.75
CA SER A 72 -4.02 4.26 -0.60
C SER A 72 -4.81 4.15 0.71
N PRO A 73 -4.45 3.24 1.65
CA PRO A 73 -5.12 3.14 2.94
C PRO A 73 -5.06 4.45 3.72
N ILE A 74 -4.00 5.23 3.55
CA ILE A 74 -3.86 6.56 4.17
C ILE A 74 -4.85 7.58 3.60
N ALA A 75 -5.22 7.48 2.31
CA ALA A 75 -6.23 8.37 1.72
C ALA A 75 -7.63 8.11 2.30
N ALA A 76 -7.96 6.84 2.52
CA ALA A 76 -9.23 6.45 3.13
C ALA A 76 -9.33 6.97 4.58
N ILE A 77 -8.27 6.81 5.38
CA ILE A 77 -8.24 7.28 6.78
C ILE A 77 -8.39 8.81 6.84
N ILE A 78 -7.66 9.55 6.00
CA ILE A 78 -7.73 11.02 6.00
C ILE A 78 -9.10 11.51 5.51
N HIS A 79 -9.68 10.87 4.49
CA HIS A 79 -11.03 11.21 4.01
C HIS A 79 -12.06 11.07 5.14
N THR A 80 -12.12 9.92 5.80
CA THR A 80 -13.04 9.69 6.92
C THR A 80 -12.79 10.65 8.08
N GLY A 81 -11.52 10.94 8.40
CA GLY A 81 -11.18 11.93 9.43
C GLY A 81 -11.64 13.36 9.09
N LEU A 82 -11.56 13.75 7.81
CA LEU A 82 -11.96 15.06 7.33
C LEU A 82 -13.49 15.23 7.30
N GLU A 83 -14.20 14.22 6.80
CA GLU A 83 -15.67 14.13 6.80
C GLU A 83 -16.25 14.20 8.22
N ASN A 84 -15.60 13.51 9.18
CA ASN A 84 -16.04 13.55 10.57
C ASN A 84 -15.82 14.93 11.22
N LYS A 85 -14.72 15.62 10.87
CA LYS A 85 -14.45 16.98 11.36
C LYS A 85 -15.46 17.99 10.82
N GLU A 86 -15.83 17.88 9.55
CA GLU A 86 -16.90 18.69 8.94
C GLU A 86 -18.23 18.44 9.65
N SER A 87 -18.59 17.17 9.84
CA SER A 87 -19.82 16.76 10.54
C SER A 87 -19.90 17.33 11.96
N VAL A 88 -18.80 17.27 12.72
CA VAL A 88 -18.73 17.87 14.08
C VAL A 88 -18.86 19.38 14.04
N SER A 89 -18.33 20.06 13.01
CA SER A 89 -18.48 21.52 12.87
C SER A 89 -19.92 21.94 12.64
N HIS A 90 -20.68 21.16 11.86
CA HIS A 90 -22.10 21.39 11.66
C HIS A 90 -22.87 21.15 12.95
N ILE A 91 -22.58 20.08 13.69
CA ILE A 91 -23.25 19.81 14.97
C ILE A 91 -23.01 20.94 15.98
N ASN A 92 -21.79 21.47 16.07
CA ASN A 92 -21.44 22.53 17.03
C ASN A 92 -22.18 23.86 16.74
N LEU A 93 -22.53 24.13 15.49
CA LEU A 93 -23.38 25.27 15.12
C LEU A 93 -24.84 25.10 15.62
N TYR A 94 -25.33 23.87 15.77
CA TYR A 94 -26.65 23.59 16.34
C TYR A 94 -26.68 23.62 17.88
N ILE A 95 -25.55 23.45 18.56
CA ILE A 95 -25.50 23.49 20.04
C ILE A 95 -25.17 24.90 20.58
N SER A 96 -24.78 25.84 19.69
CA SER A 96 -24.45 27.22 20.06
C SER A 96 -25.54 28.24 19.67
N SER A 97 -26.70 27.79 19.20
CA SER A 97 -27.97 28.56 19.14
C SER A 97 -28.93 28.07 20.21
#